data_AF-H5TDW8-F1
#
_entry.id   AF-H5TDW8-F1
#
_cell.length_a   1.000
_cell.length_b   1.000
_cell.length_c   1.000
_cell.angle_alpha   90.00
_cell.angle_beta   90.00
_cell.angle_gamma   90.00
#
_symmetry.space_group_name_H-M   'P 1'
#
loop_
_entity.id
_entity.type
_entity.pdbx_description
1 polymer ?
#
loop_
_entity_poly.entity_id
_entity_poly.type
_entity_poly.pdbx_seq_one_letter_code
_entity_poly.pdbx_strand_id
1 'polypeptide(L)'
;MEALADFPYVIVCVVHSGGINTAIANNAIHFDGRNENIRQQEMKTFKKQPTMTPIKTANIIVNGILNDKTRILIELDAKLMDWIVRIFPAKYSILVLKQIKKRGL
;
A
#
# COMPACT_ATOMS: atom_id res chain seq x y z
N MET A 1 14.15 -4.70 -14.74
CA MET A 1 15.48 -4.16 -14.46
C MET A 1 16.40 -4.31 -15.66
N GLU A 2 16.18 -5.31 -16.53
CA GLU A 2 16.94 -5.48 -17.78
C GLU A 2 16.86 -4.28 -18.74
N ALA A 3 15.70 -3.61 -18.83
CA ALA A 3 15.56 -2.39 -19.64
C ALA A 3 16.52 -1.24 -19.24
N LEU A 4 17.09 -1.23 -18.02
CA LEU A 4 18.07 -0.22 -17.62
C LEU A 4 19.46 -0.47 -18.24
N ALA A 5 19.75 -1.71 -18.66
CA ALA A 5 21.01 -2.03 -19.33
C ALA A 5 21.04 -1.45 -20.75
N ASP A 6 19.90 -1.44 -21.44
CA ASP A 6 19.78 -0.95 -22.81
C ASP A 6 19.55 0.58 -22.89
N PHE A 7 18.97 1.18 -21.85
CA PHE A 7 18.60 2.59 -21.81
C PHE A 7 19.17 3.30 -20.57
N PRO A 8 20.46 3.73 -20.60
CA PRO A 8 21.17 4.25 -19.44
C PRO A 8 20.64 5.59 -18.90
N TYR A 9 19.81 6.29 -19.68
CA TYR A 9 19.22 7.59 -19.31
C TYR A 9 17.75 7.49 -18.90
N VAL A 10 17.18 6.29 -18.86
CA VAL A 10 15.78 6.07 -18.46
C VAL A 10 15.75 5.50 -17.05
N ILE A 11 14.87 6.04 -16.22
CA ILE A 11 14.68 5.56 -14.84
C ILE A 11 13.24 5.08 -14.70
N VAL A 12 13.10 3.85 -14.23
CA VAL A 12 11.79 3.21 -14.02
C VAL A 12 11.52 3.14 -12.52
N CYS A 13 10.46 3.82 -12.09
CA CYS A 13 10.01 3.85 -10.70
C CYS A 13 8.73 3.02 -10.54
N VAL A 14 8.75 2.03 -9.64
CA VAL A 14 7.55 1.27 -9.25
C VAL A 14 6.98 1.85 -7.97
N VAL A 15 5.73 2.27 -8.02
CA VAL A 15 4.99 2.80 -6.87
C VAL A 15 4.21 1.67 -6.22
N HIS A 16 4.50 1.39 -4.96
CA HIS A 16 3.68 0.50 -4.13
C HIS A 16 2.78 1.37 -3.26
N SER A 17 1.55 1.52 -3.73
CA SER A 17 0.47 2.18 -3.01
C SER A 17 -0.20 1.21 -2.05
N GLY A 18 -0.87 1.77 -1.06
CA GLY A 18 -2.00 1.13 -0.39
C GLY A 18 -2.95 2.20 0.08
N GLY A 19 -3.28 2.27 1.38
CA GLY A 19 -4.35 3.13 1.87
C GLY A 19 -4.17 4.61 1.52
N ILE A 20 -4.86 5.10 0.48
CA ILE A 20 -4.92 6.53 0.11
C ILE A 20 -6.38 6.98 0.20
N ASN A 21 -6.64 8.05 0.95
CA ASN A 21 -7.98 8.59 1.13
C ASN A 21 -8.42 9.37 -0.12
N THR A 22 -8.87 8.65 -1.16
CA THR A 22 -9.39 9.20 -2.41
C THR A 22 -10.91 9.10 -2.47
N ALA A 23 -11.55 9.89 -3.34
CA ALA A 23 -12.98 9.75 -3.61
C ALA A 23 -13.33 8.35 -4.16
N ILE A 24 -12.44 7.75 -4.96
CA ILE A 24 -12.61 6.38 -5.47
C ILE A 24 -12.65 5.38 -4.31
N ALA A 25 -11.72 5.47 -3.37
CA ALA A 25 -11.69 4.58 -2.21
C ALA A 25 -12.94 4.71 -1.33
N ASN A 26 -13.47 5.93 -1.19
CA ASN A 26 -14.71 6.17 -0.44
C ASN A 26 -15.95 5.61 -1.14
N ASN A 27 -16.00 5.69 -2.48
CA ASN A 27 -17.13 5.26 -3.28
C ASN A 27 -17.08 3.77 -3.68
N ALA A 28 -15.90 3.13 -3.63
CA ALA A 28 -15.72 1.72 -3.98
C ALA A 28 -16.52 0.75 -3.09
N ILE A 29 -16.95 1.21 -1.90
CA ILE A 29 -17.77 0.44 -0.95
C ILE A 29 -19.26 0.50 -1.31
N HIS A 30 -19.65 1.30 -2.31
CA HIS A 30 -21.02 1.39 -2.80
C HIS A 30 -21.24 0.39 -3.94
N PHE A 31 -21.60 -0.83 -3.58
CA PHE A 31 -22.10 -1.84 -4.51
C PHE A 31 -23.61 -2.00 -4.30
N ASP A 32 -24.40 -1.91 -5.38
CA ASP A 32 -25.86 -2.03 -5.34
C ASP A 32 -26.29 -3.40 -4.83
N GLY A 33 -27.27 -3.42 -3.90
CA GLY A 33 -27.88 -4.65 -3.38
C GLY A 33 -27.54 -5.05 -1.94
N ARG A 34 -26.68 -4.31 -1.22
CA ARG A 34 -26.39 -4.57 0.22
C ARG A 34 -27.31 -3.80 1.17
N ASN A 35 -27.67 -4.45 2.29
CA ASN A 35 -28.41 -3.82 3.38
C ASN A 35 -27.65 -2.61 3.94
N GLU A 36 -28.34 -1.49 4.15
CA GLU A 36 -27.75 -0.21 4.57
C GLU A 36 -26.98 -0.28 5.89
N ASN A 37 -27.40 -1.17 6.81
CA ASN A 37 -26.69 -1.40 8.08
C ASN A 37 -25.30 -2.04 7.88
N ILE A 38 -25.19 -2.99 6.96
CA ILE A 38 -23.92 -3.66 6.62
C ILE A 38 -22.99 -2.65 5.95
N ARG A 39 -23.52 -1.85 5.03
CA ARG A 39 -22.78 -0.77 4.36
C ARG A 39 -22.16 0.20 5.36
N GLN A 40 -22.92 0.66 6.37
CA GLN A 40 -22.41 1.58 7.36
C GLN A 40 -21.30 0.96 8.23
N GLN A 41 -21.40 -0.33 8.57
CA GLN A 41 -20.35 -1.03 9.32
C GLN A 41 -19.06 -1.18 8.50
N GLU A 42 -19.17 -1.55 7.22
CA GLU A 42 -18.01 -1.68 6.34
C GLU A 42 -17.32 -0.34 6.12
N MET A 43 -18.10 0.72 5.88
CA MET A 43 -17.55 2.07 5.70
C MET A 43 -16.86 2.59 6.96
N LYS A 44 -17.40 2.29 8.16
CA LYS A 44 -16.73 2.58 9.44
C LYS A 44 -15.43 1.80 9.59
N THR A 45 -15.39 0.56 9.13
CA THR A 45 -14.20 -0.30 9.22
C THR A 45 -13.12 0.15 8.23
N PHE A 46 -13.52 0.52 7.02
CA PHE A 46 -12.64 1.04 5.99
C PHE A 46 -12.04 2.40 6.39
N LYS A 47 -12.84 3.30 6.96
CA LYS A 47 -12.35 4.58 7.50
C LYS A 47 -11.40 4.42 8.69
N LYS A 48 -11.41 3.28 9.38
CA LYS A 48 -10.46 2.96 10.45
C LYS A 48 -9.11 2.46 9.92
N GLN A 49 -9.03 2.10 8.64
CA GLN A 49 -7.75 1.70 8.06
C GLN A 49 -6.83 2.93 7.97
N PRO A 50 -5.53 2.76 8.28
CA PRO A 50 -4.57 3.84 8.15
C PRO A 50 -4.51 4.26 6.69
N THR A 51 -4.87 5.52 6.42
CA THR A 51 -4.83 6.11 5.08
C THR A 51 -3.97 7.35 5.07
N MET A 52 -3.33 7.60 3.94
CA MET A 52 -2.58 8.83 3.69
C MET A 52 -3.40 9.80 2.83
N THR A 53 -3.19 11.10 3.03
CA THR A 53 -3.83 12.12 2.20
C THR A 53 -3.26 12.09 0.78
N PRO A 54 -4.10 12.35 -0.25
CA PRO A 54 -3.64 12.39 -1.64
C PRO A 54 -2.46 13.34 -1.87
N ILE A 55 -2.49 14.52 -1.24
CA ILE A 55 -1.44 15.54 -1.34
C ILE A 55 -0.10 15.01 -0.80
N LYS A 56 -0.12 14.36 0.38
CA LYS A 56 1.10 13.79 0.96
C LYS A 56 1.63 12.64 0.11
N THR A 57 0.75 11.79 -0.42
CA THR A 57 1.11 10.72 -1.33
C THR A 57 1.76 11.24 -2.61
N ALA A 58 1.17 12.27 -3.24
CA ALA A 58 1.73 12.91 -4.43
C ALA A 58 3.13 13.46 -4.17
N ASN A 59 3.34 14.15 -3.04
CA ASN A 59 4.65 14.66 -2.64
C ASN A 59 5.68 13.53 -2.47
N ILE A 60 5.29 12.39 -1.90
CA ILE A 60 6.19 11.23 -1.75
C ILE A 60 6.57 10.65 -3.12
N ILE A 61 5.62 10.56 -4.05
CA ILE A 61 5.87 10.05 -5.41
C ILE A 61 6.82 10.99 -6.15
N VAL A 62 6.52 12.29 -6.19
CA VAL A 62 7.35 13.29 -6.87
C VAL A 62 8.76 13.31 -6.28
N ASN A 63 8.89 13.33 -4.94
CA ASN A 63 10.19 13.24 -4.31
C ASN A 63 10.91 11.92 -4.63
N GLY A 64 10.20 10.80 -4.74
CA GLY A 64 10.79 9.53 -5.15
C GLY A 64 11.35 9.57 -6.56
N ILE A 65 10.61 10.19 -7.50
CA ILE A 65 11.03 10.40 -8.88
C ILE A 65 12.27 11.30 -8.94
N LEU A 66 12.26 12.45 -8.24
CA LEU A 66 13.39 13.40 -8.21
C LEU A 66 14.67 12.83 -7.57
N ASN A 67 14.55 11.75 -6.80
CA ASN A 67 15.68 11.06 -6.17
C ASN A 67 15.98 9.70 -6.85
N ASP A 68 15.53 9.51 -8.09
CA ASP A 68 15.82 8.33 -8.91
C ASP A 68 15.49 6.99 -8.21
N LYS A 69 14.46 7.00 -7.36
CA LYS A 69 14.07 5.81 -6.60
C LYS A 69 13.33 4.83 -7.49
N THR A 70 13.98 3.71 -7.78
CA THR A 70 13.37 2.58 -8.51
C THR A 70 12.15 2.00 -7.80
N ARG A 71 12.03 2.17 -6.47
CA ARG A 71 10.87 1.74 -5.67
C ARG A 71 10.40 2.85 -4.74
N ILE A 72 9.12 3.20 -4.83
CA ILE A 72 8.47 4.23 -4.01
C ILE A 72 7.39 3.57 -3.15
N LEU A 73 7.65 3.47 -1.83
CA LEU A 73 6.73 2.91 -0.85
C LEU A 73 5.94 4.03 -0.18
N ILE A 74 4.61 4.02 -0.36
CA ILE A 74 3.74 5.10 0.13
C ILE A 74 3.42 4.90 1.62
N GLU A 75 3.03 3.70 2.05
CA GLU A 75 2.66 3.47 3.46
C GLU A 75 3.83 3.15 4.37
N LEU A 76 3.65 3.53 5.65
CA LEU A 76 4.55 3.15 6.73
C LEU A 76 4.62 1.63 6.89
N ASP A 77 3.47 0.96 6.78
CA ASP A 77 3.37 -0.51 6.87
C ASP A 77 4.04 -1.20 5.68
N ALA A 78 3.95 -0.62 4.47
CA ALA A 78 4.66 -1.12 3.30
C ALA A 78 6.19 -1.04 3.49
N LYS A 79 6.69 0.06 4.08
CA LYS A 79 8.11 0.18 4.44
C LYS A 79 8.54 -0.82 5.50
N LEU A 80 7.73 -1.02 6.54
CA LEU A 80 8.05 -1.94 7.62
C LEU A 80 8.05 -3.40 7.13
N MET A 81 7.06 -3.79 6.33
CA MET A 81 7.01 -5.13 5.74
C MET A 81 8.13 -5.36 4.73
N ASP A 82 8.45 -4.39 3.87
CA ASP A 82 9.61 -4.48 2.97
C ASP A 82 10.91 -4.71 3.78
N TRP A 83 11.06 -4.02 4.91
CA TRP A 83 12.19 -4.23 5.84
C TRP A 83 12.19 -5.60 6.51
N ILE A 84 11.05 -6.08 7.02
CA ILE A 84 10.94 -7.38 7.70
C ILE A 84 11.28 -8.51 6.72
N VAL A 85 10.77 -8.46 5.49
CA VAL A 85 11.04 -9.48 4.47
C VAL A 85 12.52 -9.49 4.08
N ARG A 86 13.19 -8.33 4.05
CA ARG A 86 14.62 -8.23 3.77
C ARG A 86 15.50 -8.76 4.90
N ILE A 87 15.15 -8.48 6.17
CA ILE A 87 15.94 -8.93 7.32
C ILE A 87 15.69 -10.42 7.61
N PHE A 88 14.44 -10.89 7.47
CA PHE A 88 14.04 -12.24 7.86
C PHE A 88 13.37 -13.02 6.71
N PRO A 89 14.05 -13.22 5.57
CA PRO A 89 13.45 -13.81 4.36
C PRO A 89 12.91 -15.22 4.57
N ALA A 90 13.52 -16.03 5.44
CA ALA A 90 13.08 -17.39 5.73
C ALA A 90 12.01 -17.48 6.84
N LYS A 91 11.88 -16.46 7.71
CA LYS A 91 11.04 -16.51 8.92
C LYS A 91 9.84 -15.59 8.86
N TYR A 92 9.79 -14.63 7.93
CA TYR A 92 8.65 -13.70 7.82
C TYR A 92 7.33 -14.44 7.58
N SER A 93 7.35 -15.51 6.77
CA SER A 93 6.16 -16.32 6.47
C SER A 93 5.54 -16.90 7.73
N ILE A 94 6.36 -17.44 8.63
CA ILE A 94 5.92 -18.01 9.92
C ILE A 94 5.37 -16.92 10.85
N LEU A 95 5.99 -15.74 10.88
CA LEU A 95 5.54 -14.61 11.69
C LEU A 95 4.20 -14.04 11.17
N VAL A 96 4.08 -13.85 9.87
CA VAL A 96 2.86 -13.39 9.21
C VAL A 96 1.73 -14.41 9.40
N LEU A 97 1.99 -15.70 9.19
CA LEU A 97 1.02 -16.77 9.43
C LEU A 97 0.56 -16.84 10.90
N LYS A 98 1.47 -16.66 11.86
CA LYS A 98 1.11 -16.55 13.29
C LYS A 98 0.24 -15.32 13.56
N GLN A 99 0.53 -14.19 12.95
CA GLN A 99 -0.23 -12.95 13.12
C GLN A 99 -1.64 -13.05 12.52
N ILE A 100 -1.78 -13.70 11.35
CA ILE A 100 -3.06 -13.97 10.68
C ILE A 100 -3.92 -14.89 11.57
N LYS A 101 -3.37 -16.02 12.04
CA LYS A 101 -4.06 -16.92 12.99
C LYS A 101 -4.50 -16.22 14.27
N LYS A 102 -3.68 -15.31 14.81
CA LYS A 102 -3.98 -14.57 16.04
C LYS A 102 -5.10 -13.53 15.83
N ARG A 103 -5.27 -13.01 14.62
CA ARG A 103 -6.30 -12.04 14.25
C ARG A 103 -7.63 -12.68 13.82
N GLY A 104 -7.71 -14.01 13.74
CA GLY A 104 -8.94 -14.72 13.38
C GLY A 104 -9.39 -14.48 11.94
N LEU A 105 -8.44 -14.20 11.04
CA LEU A 105 -8.63 -14.17 9.58
C LEU A 105 -8.26 -15.53 8.99
#